data_AF-A0A7C4ZXV4-F1
#
_entry.id   AF-A0A7C4ZXV4-F1
#
_cell.length_a   1.000
_cell.length_b   1.000
_cell.length_c   1.000
_cell.angle_alpha   90.00
_cell.angle_beta   90.00
_cell.angle_gamma   90.00
#
_symmetry.space_group_name_H-M   'P 1'
#
loop_
_entity.id
_entity.type
_entity.pdbx_description
1 polymer ?
#
loop_
_entity_poly.entity_id
_entity_poly.type
_entity_poly.pdbx_seq_one_letter_code
_entity_poly.pdbx_strand_id
1 'polypeptide(L)'
;MKLGDIRRELELGKAPLAIVYLPEKETVGERITFLAIDGVETLKRYLEWRKQVGEKITDDSPLFQSRARRGLKPLTEQKFSVMLKNVAKKAGLNGKGKYGRLRAHSFRKFFVTQLTNHGVEDKIVNFFIGHKIPDVDRVYWFRRIEELRRIYAERQEYFNSQSRKKKVNP
;
A
#
# COMPACT_ATOMS: atom_id res chain seq x y z
N MET A 1 11.33 1.31 4.54
CA MET A 1 10.48 0.24 5.10
C MET A 1 11.21 -1.10 5.03
N LYS A 2 11.37 -1.74 6.18
CA LYS A 2 11.99 -3.04 6.40
C LYS A 2 10.89 -4.07 6.76
N LEU A 3 11.24 -5.35 6.83
CA LEU A 3 10.27 -6.38 7.24
C LEU A 3 9.81 -6.20 8.70
N GLY A 4 10.73 -5.80 9.59
CA GLY A 4 10.43 -5.56 11.01
C GLY A 4 9.27 -4.59 11.24
N ASP A 5 9.13 -3.58 10.37
CA ASP A 5 8.07 -2.55 10.45
C ASP A 5 6.65 -3.13 10.40
N ILE A 6 6.47 -4.34 9.84
CA ILE A 6 5.16 -4.98 9.67
C ILE A 6 5.10 -6.41 10.23
N ARG A 7 6.20 -6.94 10.75
CA ARG A 7 6.32 -8.34 11.16
C ARG A 7 5.25 -8.73 12.17
N ARG A 8 5.05 -7.91 13.20
CA ARG A 8 4.05 -8.17 14.25
C ARG A 8 2.65 -8.32 13.68
N GLU A 9 2.25 -7.45 12.75
CA GLU A 9 0.94 -7.52 12.10
C GLU A 9 0.79 -8.78 11.22
N LEU A 10 1.86 -9.17 10.52
CA LEU A 10 1.90 -10.40 9.72
C LEU A 10 1.76 -11.66 10.59
N GLU A 11 2.51 -11.74 11.69
CA GLU A 11 2.52 -12.89 12.61
C GLU A 11 1.20 -13.05 13.34
N LEU A 12 0.55 -11.94 13.71
CA LEU A 12 -0.79 -11.93 14.29
C LEU A 12 -1.91 -12.20 13.25
N GLY A 13 -1.56 -12.38 11.97
CA GLY A 13 -2.52 -12.67 10.91
C GLY A 13 -3.53 -11.55 10.65
N LYS A 14 -3.19 -10.30 10.96
CA LYS A 14 -4.11 -9.16 10.81
C LYS A 14 -4.37 -8.85 9.33
N ALA A 15 -5.63 -8.63 8.99
CA ALA A 15 -6.06 -8.16 7.67
C ALA A 15 -7.30 -7.25 7.82
N PRO A 16 -7.34 -6.06 7.19
CA PRO A 16 -6.25 -5.37 6.50
C PRO A 16 -5.03 -5.17 7.41
N LEU A 17 -3.81 -5.37 6.91
CA LEU A 17 -2.57 -5.24 7.68
C LEU A 17 -2.22 -3.77 7.87
N ALA A 18 -1.93 -3.34 9.10
CA ALA A 18 -1.54 -1.96 9.38
C ALA A 18 -0.07 -1.73 9.00
N ILE A 19 0.20 -0.60 8.36
CA ILE A 19 1.53 -0.11 8.03
C ILE A 19 1.69 1.23 8.75
N VAL A 20 2.50 1.24 9.80
CA VAL A 20 2.85 2.45 10.55
C VAL A 20 4.19 2.94 10.04
N TYR A 21 4.29 4.23 9.71
CA TYR A 21 5.53 4.81 9.20
C TYR A 21 5.62 6.30 9.50
N LEU A 22 6.85 6.80 9.58
CA LEU A 22 7.14 8.23 9.66
C LEU A 22 7.52 8.75 8.26
N PRO A 23 6.72 9.65 7.65
CA PRO A 23 7.08 10.29 6.40
C PRO A 23 8.33 11.18 6.57
N GLU A 24 9.15 11.31 5.52
CA GLU A 24 10.35 12.16 5.53
C GLU A 24 10.04 13.63 5.84
N LYS A 25 8.88 14.11 5.41
CA LYS A 25 8.44 15.48 5.69
C LYS A 25 7.93 15.56 7.13
N GLU A 26 8.76 16.05 8.05
CA GLU A 26 8.46 16.15 9.50
C GLU A 26 7.10 16.77 9.80
N THR A 27 6.72 17.81 9.03
CA THR A 27 5.41 18.47 9.17
C THR A 27 4.20 17.57 8.94
N VAL A 28 4.38 16.32 8.50
CA VAL A 28 3.29 15.35 8.34
C VAL A 28 3.11 14.60 9.66
N GLY A 29 4.18 14.13 10.29
CA GLY A 29 4.17 13.27 11.48
C GLY A 29 3.80 11.81 11.14
N GLU A 30 3.79 10.93 12.15
CA GLU A 30 3.50 9.50 11.98
C GLU A 30 2.17 9.25 11.22
N ARG A 31 2.18 8.23 10.38
CA ARG A 31 1.04 7.80 9.57
C ARG A 31 0.77 6.32 9.72
N ILE A 32 -0.51 5.98 9.64
CA ILE A 32 -1.00 4.62 9.54
C ILE A 32 -1.75 4.51 8.22
N THR A 33 -1.46 3.47 7.46
CA THR A 33 -2.26 3.05 6.31
C THR A 33 -2.43 1.54 6.36
N PHE A 34 -3.16 0.96 5.40
CA PHE A 34 -3.45 -0.47 5.42
C PHE A 34 -3.20 -1.14 4.08
N LEU A 35 -2.81 -2.42 4.16
CA LEU A 35 -2.75 -3.35 3.05
C LEU A 35 -3.97 -4.27 3.14
N ALA A 36 -4.84 -4.23 2.13
CA ALA A 36 -6.01 -5.10 2.05
C ALA A 36 -5.63 -6.60 2.00
N ILE A 37 -6.61 -7.47 2.26
CA ILE A 37 -6.40 -8.92 2.37
C ILE A 37 -5.68 -9.54 1.15
N ASP A 38 -6.04 -9.14 -0.07
CA ASP A 38 -5.40 -9.67 -1.29
C ASP A 38 -3.94 -9.21 -1.42
N GLY A 39 -3.65 -7.98 -0.99
CA GLY A 39 -2.30 -7.46 -0.84
C GLY A 39 -1.50 -8.21 0.22
N VAL A 40 -2.09 -8.54 1.37
CA VAL A 40 -1.44 -9.33 2.44
C VAL A 40 -1.10 -10.73 1.95
N GLU A 41 -2.03 -11.40 1.27
CA GLU A 41 -1.80 -12.72 0.67
C GLU A 41 -0.69 -12.68 -0.38
N THR A 42 -0.69 -11.65 -1.25
CA THR A 42 0.35 -11.45 -2.26
C THR A 42 1.70 -11.20 -1.61
N LEU A 43 1.74 -10.42 -0.54
CA LEU A 43 2.96 -10.15 0.23
C LEU A 43 3.51 -11.43 0.87
N LYS A 44 2.65 -12.25 1.48
CA LYS A 44 3.04 -13.55 2.05
C LYS A 44 3.66 -14.45 0.98
N ARG A 45 3.05 -14.56 -0.20
CA ARG A 45 3.59 -15.33 -1.34
C ARG A 45 4.94 -14.80 -1.81
N TYR A 46 5.10 -13.48 -1.86
CA TYR A 46 6.37 -12.85 -2.22
C TYR A 46 7.48 -13.13 -1.19
N LEU A 47 7.18 -13.06 0.11
CA LEU A 47 8.14 -13.39 1.17
C LEU A 47 8.51 -14.88 1.16
N GLU A 48 7.55 -15.76 0.88
CA GLU A 48 7.79 -17.19 0.74
C GLU A 48 8.69 -17.49 -0.47
N TRP A 49 8.40 -16.88 -1.62
CA TRP A 49 9.25 -16.98 -2.80
C TRP A 49 10.70 -16.53 -2.52
N ARG A 50 10.90 -15.45 -1.75
CA ARG A 50 12.24 -15.01 -1.34
C ARG A 50 12.99 -16.07 -0.54
N LYS A 51 12.31 -16.73 0.42
CA LYS A 51 12.91 -17.83 1.19
C LYS A 51 13.26 -19.03 0.29
N GLN A 52 12.37 -19.38 -0.64
CA GLN A 52 12.57 -20.51 -1.56
C GLN A 52 13.77 -20.32 -2.48
N VAL A 53 14.12 -19.09 -2.86
CA VAL A 53 15.34 -18.80 -3.63
C VAL A 53 16.60 -18.68 -2.76
N GLY A 54 16.54 -19.16 -1.50
CA GLY A 54 17.66 -19.24 -0.57
C GLY A 54 17.95 -17.94 0.19
N GLU A 55 17.04 -16.96 0.16
CA GLU A 55 17.25 -15.69 0.86
C GLU A 55 16.99 -15.82 2.37
N LYS A 56 17.98 -15.45 3.18
CA LYS A 56 17.80 -15.32 4.64
C LYS A 56 17.19 -13.95 4.96
N ILE A 57 15.88 -13.92 5.16
CA ILE A 57 15.13 -12.69 5.46
C ILE A 57 15.15 -12.41 6.97
N THR A 58 15.57 -11.22 7.34
CA THR A 58 15.64 -10.70 8.71
C THR A 58 14.76 -9.45 8.88
N ASP A 59 14.63 -8.94 10.09
CA ASP A 59 13.82 -7.74 10.38
C ASP A 59 14.37 -6.50 9.71
N ASP A 60 15.69 -6.43 9.56
CA ASP A 60 16.38 -5.37 8.84
C ASP A 60 16.35 -5.49 7.33
N SER A 61 15.89 -6.63 6.80
CA SER A 61 15.81 -6.85 5.37
C SER A 61 14.82 -5.86 4.73
N PRO A 62 15.17 -5.23 3.59
CA PRO A 62 14.23 -4.38 2.86
C PRO A 62 12.97 -5.17 2.50
N LEU A 63 11.79 -4.61 2.73
CA LEU A 63 10.55 -5.33 2.42
C LEU A 63 10.49 -5.63 0.92
N PHE A 64 10.76 -4.61 0.08
CA PHE A 64 10.86 -4.77 -1.37
C PHE A 64 12.30 -4.55 -1.83
N GLN A 65 12.80 -5.48 -2.62
CA GLN A 65 14.18 -5.46 -3.09
C GLN A 65 14.27 -5.34 -4.61
N SER A 66 15.34 -4.69 -5.07
CA SER A 66 15.75 -4.82 -6.46
C SER A 66 16.61 -6.07 -6.62
N ARG A 67 16.35 -6.89 -7.65
CA ARG A 67 17.37 -7.80 -8.18
C ARG A 67 18.53 -6.95 -8.71
N ALA A 68 19.68 -6.98 -8.07
CA ALA A 68 20.88 -6.30 -8.53
C ALA A 68 22.02 -7.31 -8.54
N ARG A 69 22.93 -7.20 -9.52
CA ARG A 69 24.14 -8.04 -9.62
C ARG A 69 25.07 -7.93 -8.39
N ARG A 70 24.89 -6.92 -7.53
CA ARG A 70 25.74 -6.61 -6.37
C ARG A 70 25.02 -6.72 -5.02
N GLY A 71 24.14 -7.72 -4.87
CA GLY A 71 23.45 -8.00 -3.61
C GLY A 71 22.05 -7.39 -3.46
N LEU A 72 21.43 -7.68 -2.32
CA LEU A 72 20.07 -7.27 -1.97
C LEU A 72 20.05 -5.77 -1.62
N LYS A 73 19.50 -4.95 -2.52
CA LYS A 73 19.30 -3.52 -2.29
C LYS A 73 17.81 -3.19 -2.19
N PRO A 74 17.42 -2.20 -1.36
CA PRO A 74 16.07 -1.68 -1.38
C PRO A 74 15.62 -1.30 -2.80
N LEU A 75 14.36 -1.57 -3.11
CA LEU A 75 13.76 -1.13 -4.36
C LEU A 75 13.73 0.40 -4.42
N THR A 76 14.31 0.99 -5.47
CA THR A 76 14.28 2.45 -5.67
C THR A 76 13.01 2.90 -6.37
N GLU A 77 12.64 4.17 -6.19
CA GLU A 77 11.47 4.76 -6.84
C GLU A 77 11.58 4.72 -8.38
N GLN A 78 12.78 4.97 -8.93
CA GLN A 78 13.00 4.92 -10.37
C GLN A 78 12.75 3.50 -10.91
N LYS A 79 13.25 2.46 -10.23
CA LYS A 79 13.03 1.07 -10.62
C LYS A 79 11.57 0.66 -10.48
N PHE A 80 10.91 1.07 -9.40
CA PHE A 80 9.48 0.85 -9.23
C PHE A 80 8.67 1.49 -10.37
N SER A 81 8.98 2.73 -10.73
CA SER A 81 8.33 3.45 -11.84
C SER A 81 8.52 2.76 -13.19
N VAL A 82 9.71 2.21 -13.46
CA VAL A 82 9.99 1.42 -14.67
C VAL A 82 9.20 0.11 -14.66
N MET A 83 9.19 -0.63 -13.55
CA MET A 83 8.40 -1.85 -13.41
C MET A 83 6.92 -1.58 -13.67
N LEU A 84 6.38 -0.52 -13.08
CA LEU A 84 4.98 -0.16 -13.24
C LEU A 84 4.63 0.17 -14.69
N LYS A 85 5.49 0.94 -15.37
CA LYS A 85 5.34 1.24 -16.81
C LYS A 85 5.30 -0.04 -17.66
N ASN A 86 6.15 -1.01 -17.33
CA ASN A 86 6.23 -2.28 -18.05
C ASN A 86 4.99 -3.14 -17.81
N VAL A 87 4.51 -3.23 -16.55
CA VAL A 87 3.26 -3.92 -16.21
C VAL A 87 2.07 -3.26 -16.93
N ALA A 88 1.98 -1.93 -16.90
CA ALA A 88 0.94 -1.18 -17.61
C ALA A 88 0.98 -1.45 -19.13
N LYS A 89 2.18 -1.53 -19.72
CA LYS A 89 2.35 -1.88 -21.14
C LYS A 89 1.81 -3.28 -21.44
N LYS A 90 2.21 -4.27 -20.62
CA LYS A 90 1.76 -5.67 -20.78
C LYS A 90 0.26 -5.83 -20.60
N ALA A 91 -0.34 -5.03 -19.72
CA ALA A 91 -1.77 -5.03 -19.48
C ALA A 91 -2.58 -4.22 -20.52
N GLY A 92 -1.95 -3.62 -21.53
CA GLY A 92 -2.63 -2.77 -22.51
C GLY A 92 -3.11 -1.42 -21.95
N LEU A 93 -2.67 -1.03 -20.75
CA LEU A 93 -3.09 0.18 -20.04
C LEU A 93 -2.22 1.40 -20.33
N ASN A 94 -1.37 1.34 -21.36
CA ASN A 94 -0.61 2.48 -21.86
C ASN A 94 -1.34 3.11 -23.04
N GLY A 95 -2.27 4.01 -22.76
CA GLY A 95 -2.94 4.82 -23.77
C GLY A 95 -1.98 5.81 -24.45
N LYS A 96 -2.38 6.33 -25.62
CA LYS A 96 -1.68 7.44 -26.30
C LYS A 96 -2.06 8.78 -25.63
N GLY A 97 -1.11 9.71 -25.50
CA GLY A 97 -1.36 11.09 -25.03
C GLY A 97 -1.11 11.38 -23.53
N LYS A 98 -1.43 12.61 -23.11
CA LYS A 98 -1.16 13.20 -21.76
C LYS A 98 -1.76 12.40 -20.59
N TYR A 99 -2.83 11.65 -20.84
CA TYR A 99 -3.62 10.92 -19.83
C TYR A 99 -3.43 9.40 -19.87
N GLY A 100 -2.68 8.85 -20.83
CA GLY A 100 -2.60 7.41 -21.08
C GLY A 100 -1.57 6.64 -20.25
N ARG A 101 -0.76 7.30 -19.42
CA ARG A 101 0.36 6.65 -18.72
C ARG A 101 0.03 6.36 -17.26
N LEU A 102 -0.21 5.10 -16.96
CA LEU A 102 -0.35 4.60 -15.59
C LEU A 102 0.94 4.87 -14.80
N ARG A 103 0.81 5.53 -13.65
CA ARG A 103 1.90 5.91 -12.73
C ARG A 103 1.52 5.57 -11.30
N ALA A 104 2.48 5.58 -10.37
CA ALA A 104 2.20 5.39 -8.95
C ALA A 104 1.13 6.38 -8.44
N HIS A 105 1.19 7.62 -8.92
CA HIS A 105 0.17 8.64 -8.64
C HIS A 105 -1.24 8.25 -9.11
N SER A 106 -1.39 7.50 -10.20
CA SER A 106 -2.69 7.00 -10.68
C SER A 106 -3.33 6.06 -9.66
N PHE A 107 -2.55 5.17 -9.05
CA PHE A 107 -3.04 4.28 -7.99
C PHE A 107 -3.43 5.06 -6.74
N ARG A 108 -2.65 6.07 -6.35
CA ARG A 108 -3.02 6.95 -5.24
C ARG A 108 -4.33 7.69 -5.50
N LYS A 109 -4.52 8.26 -6.70
CA LYS A 109 -5.78 8.90 -7.08
C LYS A 109 -6.95 7.91 -7.04
N PHE A 110 -6.77 6.71 -7.59
CA PHE A 110 -7.80 5.67 -7.52
C PHE A 110 -8.16 5.35 -6.06
N PHE A 111 -7.17 5.14 -5.20
CA PHE A 111 -7.37 4.90 -3.77
C PHE A 111 -8.16 6.03 -3.08
N VAL A 112 -7.77 7.28 -3.30
CA VAL A 112 -8.48 8.47 -2.80
C VAL A 112 -9.93 8.47 -3.29
N THR A 113 -10.13 8.33 -4.59
CA THR A 113 -11.47 8.32 -5.20
C THR A 113 -12.35 7.20 -4.64
N GLN A 114 -11.82 5.99 -4.46
CA GLN A 114 -12.62 4.90 -3.90
C GLN A 114 -13.00 5.16 -2.44
N LEU A 115 -12.10 5.68 -1.60
CA LEU A 115 -12.45 5.97 -0.22
C LEU A 115 -13.44 7.13 -0.09
N THR A 116 -13.21 8.24 -0.80
CA THR A 116 -14.09 9.41 -0.78
C THR A 116 -15.49 9.06 -1.31
N ASN A 117 -15.59 8.35 -2.44
CA ASN A 117 -16.89 7.97 -3.01
C ASN A 117 -17.69 6.99 -2.12
N HIS A 118 -17.03 6.30 -1.18
CA HIS A 118 -17.67 5.38 -0.24
C HIS A 118 -17.66 5.91 1.20
N GLY A 119 -17.70 7.25 1.33
CA GLY A 119 -18.07 7.95 2.55
C GLY A 119 -16.98 8.06 3.62
N VAL A 120 -15.72 7.84 3.27
CA VAL A 120 -14.62 8.06 4.21
C VAL A 120 -14.31 9.55 4.27
N GLU A 121 -14.27 10.12 5.48
CA GLU A 121 -13.98 11.55 5.68
C GLU A 121 -12.63 11.96 5.08
N ASP A 122 -12.59 13.13 4.45
CA ASP A 122 -11.38 13.65 3.80
C ASP A 122 -10.17 13.72 4.73
N LYS A 123 -10.37 13.99 6.03
CA LYS A 123 -9.28 13.99 7.02
C LYS A 123 -8.61 12.61 7.14
N ILE A 124 -9.40 11.53 7.10
CA ILE A 124 -8.93 10.14 7.16
C ILE A 124 -8.28 9.75 5.83
N VAL A 125 -8.88 10.12 4.70
CA VAL A 125 -8.30 9.86 3.38
C VAL A 125 -6.94 10.54 3.24
N ASN A 126 -6.84 11.82 3.63
CA ASN A 126 -5.59 12.58 3.66
C ASN A 126 -4.57 11.97 4.63
N PHE A 127 -5.00 11.43 5.78
CA PHE A 127 -4.14 10.68 6.68
C PHE A 127 -3.54 9.45 5.98
N PHE A 128 -4.36 8.58 5.39
CA PHE A 128 -3.91 7.33 4.77
C PHE A 128 -2.92 7.51 3.62
N ILE A 129 -2.99 8.63 2.90
CA ILE A 129 -2.08 8.94 1.78
C ILE A 129 -0.88 9.79 2.19
N GLY A 130 -0.74 10.12 3.48
CA GLY A 130 0.38 10.88 4.01
C GLY A 130 0.34 12.38 3.68
N HIS A 131 -0.84 12.94 3.44
CA HIS A 131 -1.01 14.39 3.32
C HIS A 131 -0.92 15.09 4.69
N LYS A 132 -0.65 16.40 4.65
CA LYS A 132 -0.75 17.25 5.85
C LYS A 132 -2.21 17.29 6.27
N ILE A 133 -2.45 17.02 7.55
CA ILE A 133 -3.76 17.19 8.19
C ILE A 133 -3.82 18.61 8.78
N PRO A 134 -4.98 19.28 8.79
CA PRO A 134 -5.16 20.55 9.48
C PRO A 134 -4.61 20.54 10.92
N ASP A 135 -4.06 21.67 11.36
CA ASP A 135 -3.44 21.78 12.68
C ASP A 135 -4.42 21.51 13.82
N VAL A 136 -5.68 21.93 13.68
CA VAL A 136 -6.76 21.65 14.63
C VAL A 136 -7.01 20.15 14.76
N ASP A 137 -7.22 19.46 13.63
CA ASP A 137 -7.46 18.01 13.61
C ASP A 137 -6.29 17.23 14.21
N ARG A 138 -5.05 17.71 14.07
CA ARG A 138 -3.89 17.04 14.66
C ARG A 138 -3.94 16.93 16.18
N VAL A 139 -4.49 17.94 16.85
CA VAL A 139 -4.54 18.03 18.32
C VAL A 139 -5.68 17.18 18.86
N TYR A 140 -6.84 17.19 18.19
CA TYR A 140 -8.06 16.57 18.73
C TYR A 140 -8.36 15.18 18.19
N TRP A 141 -7.76 14.78 17.06
CA TRP A 141 -8.06 13.50 16.44
C TRP A 141 -7.10 12.39 16.90
N PHE A 142 -7.62 11.50 17.72
CA PHE A 142 -6.89 10.35 18.23
C PHE A 142 -6.92 9.18 17.22
N ARG A 143 -5.75 8.80 16.70
CA ARG A 143 -5.61 7.90 15.55
C ARG A 143 -5.55 6.43 15.99
N ARG A 144 -6.67 5.87 16.45
CA ARG A 144 -6.72 4.46 16.89
C ARG A 144 -6.57 3.53 15.68
N ILE A 145 -5.52 2.71 15.68
CA ILE A 145 -5.23 1.77 14.59
C ILE A 145 -6.46 0.89 14.28
N GLU A 146 -7.14 0.34 15.29
CA GLU A 146 -8.27 -0.57 15.06
C GLU A 146 -9.54 0.12 14.53
N GLU A 147 -9.75 1.39 14.88
CA GLU A 147 -10.85 2.19 14.31
C GLU A 147 -10.58 2.48 12.83
N LEU A 148 -9.37 2.96 12.53
CA LEU A 148 -8.92 3.19 11.16
C LEU A 148 -8.94 1.90 10.32
N ARG A 149 -8.60 0.76 10.94
CA ARG A 149 -8.63 -0.55 10.31
C ARG A 149 -10.05 -0.93 9.93
N ARG A 150 -11.04 -0.74 10.82
CA ARG A 150 -12.47 -0.96 10.52
C ARG A 150 -12.94 -0.09 9.35
N ILE A 151 -12.64 1.21 9.41
CA ILE A 151 -13.00 2.17 8.35
C ILE A 151 -12.46 1.71 6.99
N TYR A 152 -11.18 1.33 6.93
CA TYR A 152 -10.58 0.79 5.71
C TYR A 152 -11.21 -0.55 5.30
N ALA A 153 -11.40 -1.48 6.23
CA ALA A 153 -11.87 -2.84 5.98
C ALA A 153 -13.27 -2.86 5.34
N GLU A 154 -14.17 -1.97 5.77
CA GLU A 154 -15.51 -1.80 5.21
C GLU A 154 -15.50 -1.30 3.76
N ARG A 155 -14.39 -0.69 3.29
CA ARG A 155 -14.25 -0.20 1.91
C ARG A 155 -13.33 -1.06 1.05
N GLN A 156 -12.67 -2.07 1.61
CA GLN A 156 -11.62 -2.80 0.89
C GLN A 156 -12.10 -3.50 -0.38
N GLU A 157 -13.37 -3.87 -0.44
CA GLU A 157 -13.97 -4.48 -1.63
C GLU A 157 -13.94 -3.57 -2.87
N TYR A 158 -13.84 -2.25 -2.72
CA TYR A 158 -13.84 -1.29 -3.82
C TYR A 158 -12.48 -1.14 -4.51
N PHE A 159 -11.41 -1.59 -3.87
CA PHE A 159 -10.05 -1.59 -4.42
C PHE A 159 -9.50 -2.99 -4.66
N ASN A 160 -10.11 -4.03 -4.05
CA ASN A 160 -9.68 -5.41 -4.24
C ASN A 160 -10.00 -5.93 -5.64
N SER A 161 -9.02 -6.60 -6.24
CA SER A 161 -9.20 -7.21 -7.57
C SER A 161 -10.07 -8.48 -7.52
N GLN A 162 -10.13 -9.15 -6.37
CA GLN A 162 -10.81 -10.43 -6.17
C GLN A 162 -12.25 -10.31 -5.66
N SER A 163 -12.63 -9.19 -5.05
CA SER A 163 -13.99 -8.95 -4.51
C SER A 163 -15.03 -8.86 -5.62
N ARG A 164 -14.70 -8.26 -6.77
CA ARG A 164 -15.61 -8.15 -7.93
C ARG A 164 -16.01 -9.49 -8.54
N LYS A 165 -15.20 -10.54 -8.38
CA LYS A 165 -15.52 -11.87 -8.93
C LYS A 165 -16.65 -12.60 -8.20
N LYS A 166 -17.08 -12.12 -7.02
CA LYS A 166 -18.19 -12.72 -6.26
C LYS A 166 -19.57 -12.12 -6.56
N LYS A 167 -19.68 -11.04 -7.34
CA LYS A 167 -20.96 -10.40 -7.72
C LYS A 167 -21.39 -10.71 -9.16
N VAL A 168 -20.92 -11.82 -9.73
CA VAL A 168 -21.45 -12.35 -10.99
C VAL A 168 -21.79 -13.81 -10.80
N ASN A 169 -23.09 -14.07 -10.60
CA ASN A 169 -23.84 -15.25 -11.05
C ASN A 169 -25.27 -15.20 -10.48
N PRO A 170 -26.23 -15.76 -11.21
CA PRO A 170 -26.70 -15.45 -12.56
C PRO A 170 -27.95 -14.56 -12.54
#